data_AF-A0A0D8ZY91-F1
#
_entry.id   AF-A0A0D8ZY91-F1
#
_cell.length_a   1.000
_cell.length_b   1.000
_cell.length_c   1.000
_cell.angle_alpha   90.00
_cell.angle_beta   90.00
_cell.angle_gamma   90.00
#
_symmetry.space_group_name_H-M   'P 1'
#
loop_
_entity.id
_entity.type
_entity.pdbx_description
1 polymer ?
#
loop_
_entity_poly.entity_id
_entity_poly.type
_entity_poly.pdbx_seq_one_letter_code
_entity_poly.pdbx_strand_id
1 'polypeptide(L)'
;MAHYNGFGTVSNMCTYFASIPHHWSDLLGQSSPLLDIVDKQAPLLAGDLRRVFYSILPQPRSFKVDNIYLPRGACGNSLRYCPQCIDAARSPIFHDLPDLEVCLLHGIVLVSSCPHCHTKELWHHAQLVNCRCGFQRSAACRVIGDFMPAVADPFESHQVVEEISSKYALSKLCASLWDARRRADNHSCCILPLQVIEHIEMTVASQVARYPGFIRSLHMAPWINSGTASVAWLANRALHRLYTDNSSCQMHDCCRFATISRRNMLRAVFGDEREDVETVLDYNLDRWMEQQSPDHYNATRRCQIIRQANAGYCPAYQRSAENLAGLTKDEVATLLQCSLSTVDRLQNQGWFVRPVQAMPIRSFLPDVLDRTATEQFAKQYILLDELCTLLGLPTYLGDHLMRTAGIRLINPFFEPKLYHRATVFVMLGHLQRHHLVCETDTQQSTNVMAPATFGNIQYTFILTGALRKTQPNYTSYQMQNYVRPITAPSDIERAAADSHLFNINEVFEILRTPLTDGLKALLKVGIDLQKLPHVSSRYSLLDIEIIRDIIGST
;
A
#
# COMPACT_ATOMS: atom_id res chain seq x y z
N MET A 1 -3.11 26.00 -8.14
CA MET A 1 -2.49 27.33 -8.24
C MET A 1 -3.24 28.24 -9.21
N ALA A 2 -3.24 27.98 -10.53
CA ALA A 2 -3.85 28.87 -11.52
C ALA A 2 -5.32 29.22 -11.25
N HIS A 3 -6.15 28.22 -10.92
CA HIS A 3 -7.57 28.41 -10.58
C HIS A 3 -7.77 29.38 -9.40
N TYR A 4 -7.11 29.11 -8.28
CA TYR A 4 -7.26 29.90 -7.05
C TYR A 4 -6.71 31.33 -7.13
N ASN A 5 -5.86 31.62 -8.10
CA ASN A 5 -5.31 32.95 -8.33
C ASN A 5 -6.00 33.68 -9.50
N GLY A 6 -7.17 33.20 -9.95
CA GLY A 6 -7.99 33.89 -10.95
C GLY A 6 -7.48 33.83 -12.39
N PHE A 7 -6.38 33.14 -12.69
CA PHE A 7 -5.86 33.01 -14.06
C PHE A 7 -6.75 32.14 -14.96
N GLY A 8 -7.58 31.29 -14.35
CA GLY A 8 -8.44 30.33 -15.03
C GLY A 8 -7.70 29.11 -15.57
N THR A 9 -6.62 29.32 -16.33
CA THR A 9 -5.80 28.25 -16.94
C THR A 9 -4.32 28.39 -16.57
N VAL A 10 -3.56 27.29 -16.65
CA VAL A 10 -2.10 27.32 -16.44
C VAL A 10 -1.42 28.15 -17.53
N SER A 11 -1.89 28.05 -18.77
CA SER A 11 -1.38 28.85 -19.89
C SER A 11 -1.50 30.36 -19.62
N ASN A 12 -2.64 30.84 -19.14
CA ASN A 12 -2.82 32.26 -18.81
C ASN A 12 -1.88 32.73 -17.70
N MET A 13 -1.70 31.88 -16.67
CA MET A 13 -0.76 32.15 -15.59
C MET A 13 0.68 32.24 -16.11
N CYS A 14 1.09 31.31 -16.97
CA CYS A 14 2.39 31.35 -17.67
C CYS A 14 2.56 32.63 -18.49
N THR A 15 1.56 33.02 -19.27
CA THR A 15 1.58 34.27 -20.05
C THR A 15 1.70 35.51 -19.17
N TYR A 16 0.96 35.58 -18.06
CA TYR A 16 1.05 36.70 -17.11
C TYR A 16 2.48 36.87 -16.57
N PHE A 17 3.15 35.76 -16.27
CA PHE A 17 4.52 35.77 -15.78
C PHE A 17 5.60 35.84 -16.88
N ALA A 18 5.21 36.03 -18.14
CA ALA A 18 6.10 35.96 -19.30
C ALA A 18 6.96 34.68 -19.34
N SER A 19 6.42 33.57 -18.83
CA SER A 19 7.08 32.27 -18.75
C SER A 19 6.49 31.32 -19.78
N ILE A 20 7.15 31.17 -20.92
CA ILE A 20 6.73 30.24 -21.97
C ILE A 20 7.63 29.00 -21.90
N PRO A 21 7.12 27.86 -21.41
CA PRO A 21 7.92 26.64 -21.36
C PRO A 21 8.19 26.12 -22.78
N HIS A 22 9.35 25.51 -23.00
CA HIS A 22 9.65 24.85 -24.28
C HIS A 22 8.75 23.63 -24.49
N HIS A 23 8.48 22.89 -23.42
CA HIS A 23 7.50 21.82 -23.37
C HIS A 23 6.58 22.01 -22.17
N TRP A 24 5.27 21.86 -22.35
CA TRP A 24 4.31 22.03 -21.24
C TRP A 24 4.62 21.14 -20.03
N SER A 25 5.21 19.95 -20.25
CA SER A 25 5.64 19.07 -19.18
C SER A 25 6.83 19.59 -18.36
N ASP A 26 7.60 20.58 -18.85
CA ASP A 26 8.62 21.28 -18.05
C ASP A 26 7.99 21.95 -16.82
N LEU A 27 6.75 22.41 -16.94
CA LEU A 27 6.03 23.05 -15.84
C LEU A 27 5.71 22.08 -14.70
N LEU A 28 5.69 20.78 -14.97
CA LEU A 28 5.45 19.73 -13.97
C LEU A 28 6.75 19.38 -13.21
N GLY A 29 7.90 19.87 -13.68
CA GLY A 29 9.22 19.56 -13.13
C GLY A 29 9.57 20.37 -11.87
N GLN A 30 10.48 19.84 -11.05
CA GLN A 30 11.08 20.56 -9.93
C GLN A 30 11.86 21.81 -10.35
N SER A 31 12.33 21.86 -11.60
CA SER A 31 12.94 23.01 -12.25
C SER A 31 11.94 23.86 -13.04
N SER A 32 10.65 23.80 -12.68
CA SER A 32 9.61 24.55 -13.36
C SER A 32 9.85 26.05 -13.21
N PRO A 33 9.79 26.85 -14.29
CA PRO A 33 9.98 28.29 -14.21
C PRO A 33 8.87 28.97 -13.38
N LEU A 34 7.72 28.32 -13.22
CA LEU A 34 6.68 28.79 -12.29
C LEU A 34 7.09 28.62 -10.83
N LEU A 35 7.83 27.56 -10.50
CA LEU A 35 8.35 27.37 -9.15
C LEU A 35 9.41 28.42 -8.83
N ASP A 36 10.28 28.79 -9.78
CA ASP A 36 11.27 29.86 -9.56
C ASP A 36 10.63 31.22 -9.22
N ILE A 37 9.42 31.47 -9.71
CA ILE A 37 8.63 32.66 -9.36
C ILE A 37 8.06 32.51 -7.95
N VAL A 38 7.52 31.34 -7.62
CA VAL A 38 7.00 31.04 -6.28
C VAL A 38 8.11 31.08 -5.24
N ASP A 39 9.33 30.62 -5.54
CA ASP A 39 10.49 30.75 -4.66
C ASP A 39 10.80 32.21 -4.32
N LYS A 40 10.66 33.11 -5.31
CA LYS A 40 10.89 34.54 -5.10
C LYS A 40 9.79 35.20 -4.29
N GLN A 41 8.53 34.84 -4.52
CA GLN A 41 7.38 35.51 -3.91
C GLN A 41 6.89 34.87 -2.60
N ALA A 42 7.08 33.56 -2.45
CA ALA A 42 6.61 32.76 -1.32
C ALA A 42 7.60 31.61 -1.00
N PRO A 43 8.83 31.92 -0.56
CA PRO A 43 9.90 30.93 -0.37
C PRO A 43 9.55 29.82 0.63
N LEU A 44 8.75 30.13 1.65
CA LEU A 44 8.28 29.15 2.63
C LEU A 44 7.37 28.08 2.00
N LEU A 45 6.61 28.42 0.96
CA LEU A 45 5.73 27.49 0.25
C LEU A 45 6.47 26.73 -0.85
N ALA A 46 7.50 27.34 -1.45
CA ALA A 46 8.19 26.78 -2.58
C ALA A 46 8.92 25.45 -2.25
N GLY A 47 9.47 25.33 -1.04
CA GLY A 47 10.09 24.10 -0.56
C GLY A 47 9.12 22.92 -0.52
N ASP A 48 7.91 23.13 0.02
CA ASP A 48 6.89 22.08 0.09
C ASP A 48 6.25 21.81 -1.28
N LEU A 49 6.09 22.84 -2.12
CA LEU A 49 5.62 22.66 -3.50
C LEU A 49 6.60 21.84 -4.34
N ARG A 50 7.91 22.07 -4.23
CA ARG A 50 8.91 21.26 -4.95
C ARG A 50 8.85 19.77 -4.62
N ARG A 51 8.43 19.41 -3.40
CA ARG A 51 8.28 18.00 -2.97
C ARG A 51 7.12 17.31 -3.68
N VAL A 52 6.13 18.05 -4.18
CA VAL A 52 4.98 17.46 -4.90
C VAL A 52 5.14 17.45 -6.42
N PHE A 53 6.19 18.09 -6.96
CA PHE A 53 6.50 18.12 -8.40
C PHE A 53 7.41 16.97 -8.82
N TYR A 54 7.42 16.68 -10.12
CA TYR A 54 8.17 15.59 -10.71
C TYR A 54 9.65 15.96 -10.90
N SER A 55 10.56 15.00 -10.77
CA SER A 55 11.89 15.11 -11.35
C SER A 55 11.83 14.65 -12.81
N ILE A 56 12.27 15.49 -13.75
CA ILE A 56 12.28 15.19 -15.20
C ILE A 56 13.67 14.72 -15.59
N LEU A 57 13.76 13.56 -16.24
CA LEU A 57 15.02 13.03 -16.76
C LEU A 57 15.16 13.36 -18.25
N PRO A 58 16.36 13.77 -18.72
CA PRO A 58 16.53 14.35 -20.06
C PRO A 58 16.36 13.33 -21.21
N GLN A 59 16.80 12.07 -21.08
CA GLN A 59 16.68 11.07 -22.15
C GLN A 59 16.64 9.61 -21.62
N PRO A 60 15.67 8.77 -22.03
CA PRO A 60 14.37 9.17 -22.59
C PRO A 60 13.59 10.02 -21.58
N ARG A 61 12.80 10.98 -22.07
CA ARG A 61 12.03 11.90 -21.22
C ARG A 61 11.07 11.10 -20.34
N SER A 62 11.43 10.96 -19.08
CA SER A 62 10.74 10.16 -18.08
C SER A 62 10.56 10.98 -16.82
N PHE A 63 9.51 10.66 -16.07
CA PHE A 63 9.16 11.35 -14.85
C PHE A 63 9.47 10.47 -13.67
N LYS A 64 9.90 11.09 -12.58
CA LYS A 64 10.19 10.44 -11.31
C LYS A 64 9.54 11.22 -10.18
N VAL A 65 9.01 10.54 -9.17
CA VAL A 65 8.55 11.15 -7.92
C VAL A 65 9.10 10.35 -6.76
N ASP A 66 9.76 11.00 -5.80
CA ASP A 66 10.35 10.35 -4.62
C ASP A 66 11.14 9.07 -4.94
N ASN A 67 11.96 9.17 -5.98
CA ASN A 67 12.76 8.07 -6.53
C ASN A 67 12.01 6.94 -7.28
N ILE A 68 10.72 7.07 -7.50
CA ILE A 68 9.88 6.12 -8.24
C ILE A 68 9.75 6.59 -9.69
N TYR A 69 10.15 5.74 -10.64
CA TYR A 69 10.01 6.01 -12.07
C TYR A 69 8.56 5.78 -12.52
N LEU A 70 8.03 6.74 -13.28
CA LEU A 70 6.72 6.62 -13.91
C LEU A 70 6.84 5.93 -15.28
N PRO A 71 5.78 5.24 -15.72
CA PRO A 71 5.78 4.54 -17.00
C PRO A 71 5.86 5.53 -18.16
N ARG A 72 6.29 5.02 -19.32
CA ARG A 72 6.26 5.79 -20.56
C ARG A 72 4.84 6.27 -20.84
N GLY A 73 4.69 7.54 -21.22
CA GLY A 73 3.39 8.15 -21.47
C GLY A 73 2.69 8.71 -20.23
N ALA A 74 3.28 8.58 -19.04
CA ALA A 74 2.84 9.32 -17.86
C ALA A 74 2.93 10.84 -18.08
N CYS A 75 2.08 11.58 -17.36
CA CYS A 75 1.93 13.03 -17.47
C CYS A 75 1.54 13.46 -18.91
N GLY A 76 0.56 12.76 -19.49
CA GLY A 76 0.03 13.06 -20.81
C GLY A 76 -0.53 14.49 -20.92
N ASN A 77 -0.63 15.01 -22.15
CA ASN A 77 -1.11 16.38 -22.37
C ASN A 77 -2.62 16.55 -22.13
N SER A 78 -3.41 15.48 -22.27
CA SER A 78 -4.86 15.53 -22.07
C SER A 78 -5.21 15.53 -20.58
N LEU A 79 -6.15 16.40 -20.19
CA LEU A 79 -6.69 16.42 -18.85
C LEU A 79 -7.48 15.14 -18.57
N ARG A 80 -7.14 14.47 -17.46
CA ARG A 80 -7.91 13.38 -16.87
C ARG A 80 -8.30 13.77 -15.46
N TYR A 81 -9.54 13.54 -15.08
CA TYR A 81 -10.02 13.96 -13.77
C TYR A 81 -11.05 13.01 -13.17
N CYS A 82 -11.14 13.05 -11.85
CA CYS A 82 -12.23 12.45 -11.08
C CYS A 82 -13.16 13.58 -10.61
N PRO A 83 -14.48 13.49 -10.80
CA PRO A 83 -15.42 14.54 -10.39
C PRO A 83 -15.31 14.90 -8.89
N GLN A 84 -15.10 13.91 -8.01
CA GLN A 84 -14.91 14.13 -6.57
C GLN A 84 -13.57 14.80 -6.24
N CYS A 85 -12.49 14.48 -6.99
CA CYS A 85 -11.23 15.20 -6.85
C CYS A 85 -11.38 16.67 -7.25
N ILE A 86 -12.21 16.98 -8.26
CA ILE A 86 -12.48 18.36 -8.69
C ILE A 86 -13.22 19.14 -7.61
N ASP A 87 -14.18 18.53 -6.89
CA ASP A 87 -14.86 19.17 -5.75
C ASP A 87 -13.86 19.59 -4.66
N ALA A 88 -12.84 18.75 -4.40
CA ALA A 88 -11.75 19.06 -3.49
C ALA A 88 -10.65 19.95 -4.12
N ALA A 89 -10.80 20.34 -5.39
CA ALA A 89 -9.81 21.04 -6.21
C ALA A 89 -8.41 20.38 -6.22
N ARG A 90 -8.38 19.04 -6.21
CA ARG A 90 -7.17 18.23 -6.21
C ARG A 90 -6.97 17.56 -7.58
N SER A 91 -5.71 17.43 -7.98
CA SER A 91 -5.28 16.56 -9.08
C SER A 91 -4.21 15.60 -8.56
N PRO A 92 -4.59 14.39 -8.12
CA PRO A 92 -3.65 13.37 -7.67
C PRO A 92 -2.73 12.90 -8.81
N ILE A 93 -1.49 12.54 -8.46
CA ILE A 93 -0.50 11.93 -9.37
C ILE A 93 -1.03 10.70 -10.11
N PHE A 94 -1.95 9.96 -9.49
CA PHE A 94 -2.54 8.77 -10.08
C PHE A 94 -3.31 9.08 -11.37
N HIS A 95 -3.86 10.29 -11.52
CA HIS A 95 -4.53 10.69 -12.76
C HIS A 95 -3.56 10.83 -13.95
N ASP A 96 -2.27 10.98 -13.67
CA ASP A 96 -1.22 11.13 -14.68
C ASP A 96 -0.69 9.79 -15.20
N LEU A 97 -1.13 8.66 -14.64
CA LEU A 97 -0.75 7.31 -15.09
C LEU A 97 -1.63 6.87 -16.26
N PRO A 98 -1.07 6.55 -17.45
CA PRO A 98 -1.84 6.34 -18.68
C PRO A 98 -2.83 5.18 -18.57
N ASP A 99 -2.38 4.04 -18.04
CA ASP A 99 -3.17 2.80 -17.99
C ASP A 99 -4.04 2.68 -16.73
N LEU A 100 -4.03 3.69 -15.86
CA LEU A 100 -4.92 3.72 -14.70
C LEU A 100 -6.23 4.40 -15.07
N GLU A 101 -7.29 3.63 -15.27
CA GLU A 101 -8.59 4.14 -15.71
C GLU A 101 -9.48 4.64 -14.55
N VAL A 102 -9.15 4.27 -13.32
CA VAL A 102 -9.96 4.55 -12.13
C VAL A 102 -9.21 5.45 -11.14
N CYS A 103 -9.93 6.33 -10.46
CA CYS A 103 -9.38 7.16 -9.39
C CYS A 103 -9.15 6.33 -8.13
N LEU A 104 -7.90 6.17 -7.69
CA LEU A 104 -7.57 5.37 -6.50
C LEU A 104 -8.18 5.90 -5.20
N LEU A 105 -8.48 7.21 -5.14
CA LEU A 105 -9.05 7.83 -3.94
C LEU A 105 -10.56 7.56 -3.81
N HIS A 106 -11.24 7.35 -4.94
CA HIS A 106 -12.70 7.41 -5.00
C HIS A 106 -13.36 6.21 -5.70
N GLY A 107 -12.58 5.34 -6.38
CA GLY A 107 -13.10 4.19 -7.12
C GLY A 107 -13.93 4.54 -8.36
N ILE A 108 -13.82 5.77 -8.88
CA ILE A 108 -14.60 6.27 -10.02
C ILE A 108 -13.76 6.28 -11.29
N VAL A 109 -14.35 5.92 -12.43
CA VAL A 109 -13.71 6.01 -13.75
C VAL A 109 -13.27 7.45 -14.05
N LEU A 110 -12.02 7.62 -14.45
CA LEU A 110 -11.44 8.91 -14.81
C LEU A 110 -12.04 9.43 -16.11
N VAL A 111 -12.53 10.65 -16.05
CA VAL A 111 -13.09 11.35 -17.20
C VAL A 111 -11.95 11.94 -18.03
N SER A 112 -11.88 11.58 -19.31
CA SER A 112 -10.85 12.04 -20.26
C SER A 112 -11.38 13.00 -21.34
N SER A 113 -12.69 13.12 -21.46
CA SER A 113 -13.40 14.03 -22.37
C SER A 113 -14.60 14.65 -21.68
N CYS A 114 -14.99 15.86 -22.08
CA CYS A 114 -16.20 16.49 -21.54
C CYS A 114 -17.43 15.64 -21.89
N PRO A 115 -18.27 15.23 -20.93
CA PRO A 115 -19.46 14.41 -21.24
C PRO A 115 -20.53 15.18 -22.03
N HIS A 116 -20.50 16.52 -22.05
CA HIS A 116 -21.45 17.34 -22.80
C HIS A 116 -21.01 17.61 -24.24
N CYS A 117 -19.76 18.05 -24.47
CA CYS A 117 -19.28 18.41 -25.81
C CYS A 117 -18.25 17.41 -26.39
N HIS A 118 -17.97 16.31 -25.69
CA HIS A 118 -17.02 15.24 -26.05
C HIS A 118 -15.59 15.69 -26.36
N THR A 119 -15.25 16.96 -26.11
CA THR A 119 -13.93 17.51 -26.38
C THR A 119 -12.93 17.05 -25.33
N LYS A 120 -11.74 16.62 -25.78
CA LYS A 120 -10.57 16.36 -24.93
C LYS A 120 -9.78 17.66 -24.79
N GLU A 121 -9.65 18.16 -23.57
CA GLU A 121 -8.90 19.39 -23.30
C GLU A 121 -7.47 19.08 -22.88
N LEU A 122 -6.53 19.93 -23.26
CA LEU A 122 -5.17 19.84 -22.75
C LEU A 122 -5.11 20.43 -21.34
N TRP A 123 -4.42 19.78 -20.40
CA TRP A 123 -4.45 20.17 -18.98
C TRP A 123 -4.00 21.62 -18.74
N HIS A 124 -3.07 22.13 -19.55
CA HIS A 124 -2.56 23.50 -19.42
C HIS A 124 -3.53 24.57 -19.95
N HIS A 125 -4.50 24.17 -20.79
CA HIS A 125 -5.53 25.03 -21.35
C HIS A 125 -6.92 24.81 -20.74
N ALA A 126 -7.07 23.76 -19.94
CA ALA A 126 -8.30 23.48 -19.23
C ALA A 126 -8.44 24.41 -18.02
N GLN A 127 -9.65 24.88 -17.77
CA GLN A 127 -10.00 25.37 -16.44
C GLN A 127 -10.16 24.16 -15.51
N LEU A 128 -10.04 24.33 -14.19
CA LEU A 128 -10.19 23.20 -13.28
C LEU A 128 -11.66 22.76 -13.17
N VAL A 129 -12.57 23.71 -12.97
CA VAL A 129 -13.98 23.44 -12.61
C VAL A 129 -14.89 23.29 -13.82
N ASN A 130 -14.75 24.14 -14.86
CA ASN A 130 -15.67 24.17 -16.00
C ASN A 130 -14.99 23.83 -17.34
N CYS A 131 -15.66 23.07 -18.19
CA CYS A 131 -15.27 22.91 -19.58
C CYS A 131 -15.53 24.22 -20.35
N ARG A 132 -14.85 24.42 -21.48
CA ARG A 132 -15.10 25.57 -22.38
C ARG A 132 -16.55 25.68 -22.85
N CYS A 133 -17.29 24.57 -22.93
CA CYS A 133 -18.73 24.58 -23.25
C CYS A 133 -19.63 24.98 -22.07
N GLY A 134 -19.07 25.32 -20.90
CA GLY A 134 -19.82 25.66 -19.70
C GLY A 134 -20.16 24.47 -18.79
N PHE A 135 -19.89 23.23 -19.22
CA PHE A 135 -20.17 22.05 -18.39
C PHE A 135 -19.32 22.02 -17.11
N GLN A 136 -19.96 21.86 -15.95
CA GLN A 136 -19.30 21.74 -14.66
C GLN A 136 -18.71 20.33 -14.47
N ARG A 137 -17.39 20.21 -14.39
CA ARG A 137 -16.68 18.91 -14.31
C ARG A 137 -17.06 18.08 -13.10
N SER A 138 -17.36 18.69 -11.96
CA SER A 138 -17.79 17.93 -10.78
C SER A 138 -19.19 17.32 -10.91
N ALA A 139 -20.00 17.79 -11.87
CA ALA A 139 -21.29 17.21 -12.22
C ALA A 139 -21.20 16.03 -13.20
N ALA A 140 -20.00 15.66 -13.66
CA ALA A 140 -19.84 14.47 -14.50
C ALA A 140 -20.28 13.20 -13.76
N CYS A 141 -20.86 12.26 -14.51
CA CYS A 141 -21.39 11.01 -13.97
C CYS A 141 -20.31 10.25 -13.20
N ARG A 142 -20.66 9.81 -11.98
CA ARG A 142 -19.77 9.09 -11.07
C ARG A 142 -19.93 7.59 -11.30
N VAL A 143 -19.38 7.11 -12.40
CA VAL A 143 -19.38 5.68 -12.72
C VAL A 143 -18.33 4.99 -11.85
N ILE A 144 -18.76 4.10 -10.97
CA ILE A 144 -17.86 3.23 -10.21
C ILE A 144 -17.14 2.34 -11.22
N GLY A 145 -15.81 2.35 -11.18
CA GLY A 145 -14.98 1.56 -12.07
C GLY A 145 -14.24 0.48 -11.29
N ASP A 146 -14.22 -0.72 -11.86
CA ASP A 146 -13.41 -1.80 -11.34
C ASP A 146 -12.00 -1.73 -11.93
N PHE A 147 -10.99 -1.80 -11.06
CA PHE A 147 -9.61 -1.85 -11.53
C PHE A 147 -9.34 -3.16 -12.27
N MET A 148 -9.94 -4.27 -11.80
CA MET A 148 -9.83 -5.57 -12.43
C MET A 148 -11.03 -5.84 -13.34
N PRO A 149 -10.82 -6.37 -14.55
CA PRO A 149 -11.92 -6.77 -15.43
C PRO A 149 -12.65 -8.00 -14.85
N ALA A 150 -13.71 -8.43 -15.53
CA ALA A 150 -14.35 -9.70 -15.24
C ALA A 150 -13.35 -10.87 -15.42
N VAL A 151 -13.53 -11.94 -14.65
CA VAL A 151 -12.70 -13.15 -14.77
C VAL A 151 -12.89 -13.76 -16.15
N ALA A 152 -11.80 -13.85 -16.91
CA ALA A 152 -11.74 -14.42 -18.25
C ALA A 152 -10.86 -15.67 -18.29
N ASP A 153 -11.05 -16.51 -19.30
CA ASP A 153 -10.31 -17.78 -19.42
C ASP A 153 -8.93 -17.58 -20.07
N PRO A 154 -7.83 -17.92 -19.37
CA PRO A 154 -6.47 -17.83 -19.93
C PRO A 154 -6.22 -18.69 -21.19
N PHE A 155 -7.07 -19.69 -21.47
CA PHE A 155 -6.98 -20.48 -22.70
C PHE A 155 -7.70 -19.84 -23.88
N GLU A 156 -8.68 -18.96 -23.67
CA GLU A 156 -9.39 -18.29 -24.77
C GLU A 156 -8.52 -17.21 -25.43
N SER A 157 -7.70 -16.50 -24.65
CA SER A 157 -6.77 -15.50 -25.17
C SER A 157 -5.55 -15.31 -24.26
N HIS A 158 -4.37 -15.22 -24.88
CA HIS A 158 -3.13 -14.86 -24.16
C HIS A 158 -3.18 -13.45 -23.57
N GLN A 159 -4.00 -12.57 -24.14
CA GLN A 159 -4.16 -11.19 -23.69
C GLN A 159 -4.71 -11.10 -22.25
N VAL A 160 -5.45 -12.11 -21.79
CA VAL A 160 -5.96 -12.17 -20.40
C VAL A 160 -4.80 -12.14 -19.40
N VAL A 161 -3.79 -12.98 -19.63
CA VAL A 161 -2.63 -13.09 -18.71
C VAL A 161 -1.71 -11.87 -18.84
N GLU A 162 -1.57 -11.32 -20.04
CA GLU A 162 -0.80 -10.09 -20.30
C GLU A 162 -1.44 -8.87 -19.63
N GLU A 163 -2.76 -8.75 -19.69
CA GLU A 163 -3.52 -7.68 -19.02
C GLU A 163 -3.37 -7.79 -17.50
N ILE A 164 -3.56 -8.99 -16.93
CA ILE A 164 -3.35 -9.23 -15.49
C ILE A 164 -1.91 -8.86 -15.08
N SER A 165 -0.93 -9.24 -15.89
CA SER A 165 0.48 -8.89 -15.64
C SER A 165 0.74 -7.40 -15.68
N SER A 166 0.11 -6.69 -16.63
CA SER A 166 0.22 -5.24 -16.76
C SER A 166 -0.46 -4.53 -15.58
N LYS A 167 -1.65 -4.98 -15.17
CA LYS A 167 -2.36 -4.48 -13.99
C LYS A 167 -1.61 -4.77 -12.70
N TYR A 168 -0.94 -5.92 -12.58
CA TYR A 168 -0.09 -6.22 -11.43
C TYR A 168 1.09 -5.24 -11.34
N ALA A 169 1.81 -5.02 -12.44
CA ALA A 169 2.90 -4.04 -12.48
C ALA A 169 2.43 -2.62 -12.15
N LEU A 170 1.29 -2.19 -12.71
CA LEU A 170 0.69 -0.88 -12.43
C LEU A 170 0.25 -0.75 -10.96
N SER A 171 -0.34 -1.81 -10.38
CA SER A 171 -0.78 -1.81 -8.97
C SER A 171 0.41 -1.64 -8.01
N LYS A 172 1.53 -2.30 -8.30
CA LYS A 172 2.80 -2.18 -7.56
C LYS A 172 3.36 -0.77 -7.64
N LEU A 173 3.34 -0.15 -8.81
CA LEU A 173 3.72 1.25 -8.98
C LEU A 173 2.80 2.17 -8.15
N CYS A 174 1.49 1.95 -8.21
CA CYS A 174 0.52 2.73 -7.45
C CYS A 174 0.78 2.62 -5.94
N ALA A 175 1.06 1.41 -5.43
CA ALA A 175 1.41 1.20 -4.03
C ALA A 175 2.68 1.95 -3.61
N SER A 176 3.74 1.90 -4.43
CA SER A 176 4.97 2.68 -4.18
C SER A 176 4.70 4.19 -4.15
N LEU A 177 3.93 4.71 -5.12
CA LEU A 177 3.57 6.13 -5.18
C LEU A 177 2.68 6.56 -4.00
N TRP A 178 1.80 5.67 -3.54
CA TRP A 178 0.97 5.89 -2.37
C TRP A 178 1.83 6.01 -1.10
N ASP A 179 2.80 5.11 -0.94
CA ASP A 179 3.71 5.12 0.20
C ASP A 179 4.62 6.36 0.24
N ALA A 180 5.11 6.80 -0.91
CA ALA A 180 5.85 8.05 -1.02
C ALA A 180 5.04 9.26 -0.50
N ARG A 181 3.70 9.22 -0.67
CA ARG A 181 2.77 10.28 -0.27
C ARG A 181 2.14 10.13 1.11
N ARG A 182 2.44 9.08 1.87
CA ARG A 182 1.88 8.83 3.22
C ARG A 182 2.09 9.98 4.22
N ARG A 183 3.02 10.90 3.93
CA ARG A 183 3.26 12.12 4.71
C ARG A 183 2.13 13.17 4.64
N ALA A 184 1.15 13.00 3.74
CA ALA A 184 0.05 13.94 3.48
C ALA A 184 -1.30 13.46 4.03
N ASP A 185 -1.34 13.04 5.31
CA ASP A 185 -2.54 12.62 6.06
C ASP A 185 -3.23 11.33 5.58
N ASN A 186 -2.56 10.57 4.70
CA ASN A 186 -3.10 9.33 4.16
C ASN A 186 -2.46 8.12 4.84
N HIS A 187 -3.09 7.59 5.89
CA HIS A 187 -2.51 6.53 6.72
C HIS A 187 -2.76 5.10 6.21
N SER A 188 -3.64 4.91 5.22
CA SER A 188 -3.98 3.58 4.72
C SER A 188 -2.95 3.03 3.73
N CYS A 189 -2.86 1.70 3.67
CA CYS A 189 -2.09 1.00 2.63
C CYS A 189 -2.88 0.97 1.30
N CYS A 190 -2.16 0.97 0.18
CA CYS A 190 -2.77 0.79 -1.14
C CYS A 190 -3.13 -0.69 -1.35
N ILE A 191 -4.42 -0.98 -1.51
CA ILE A 191 -4.93 -2.36 -1.62
C ILE A 191 -4.92 -2.92 -3.05
N LEU A 192 -4.60 -2.12 -4.08
CA LEU A 192 -4.64 -2.57 -5.47
C LEU A 192 -3.83 -3.85 -5.74
N PRO A 193 -2.59 -4.01 -5.23
CA PRO A 193 -1.84 -5.24 -5.46
C PRO A 193 -2.56 -6.49 -4.96
N LEU A 194 -3.28 -6.38 -3.83
CA LEU A 194 -4.06 -7.49 -3.28
C LEU A 194 -5.25 -7.83 -4.17
N GLN A 195 -5.95 -6.82 -4.70
CA GLN A 195 -7.08 -7.03 -5.61
C GLN A 195 -6.64 -7.79 -6.88
N VAL A 196 -5.42 -7.51 -7.38
CA VAL A 196 -4.86 -8.26 -8.50
C VAL A 196 -4.50 -9.70 -8.10
N ILE A 197 -3.91 -9.89 -6.91
CA ILE A 197 -3.59 -11.23 -6.39
C ILE A 197 -4.87 -12.07 -6.23
N GLU A 198 -5.91 -11.51 -5.63
CA GLU A 198 -7.23 -12.14 -5.48
C GLU A 198 -7.83 -12.48 -6.85
N HIS A 199 -7.74 -11.56 -7.82
CA HIS A 199 -8.21 -11.81 -9.18
C HIS A 199 -7.45 -12.95 -9.88
N ILE A 200 -6.13 -13.07 -9.66
CA ILE A 200 -5.36 -14.24 -10.12
C ILE A 200 -5.90 -15.52 -9.48
N GLU A 201 -6.13 -15.52 -8.17
CA GLU A 201 -6.66 -16.69 -7.45
C GLU A 201 -8.06 -17.09 -7.97
N MET A 202 -8.96 -16.13 -8.18
CA MET A 202 -10.29 -16.37 -8.78
C MET A 202 -10.19 -16.89 -10.21
N THR A 203 -9.26 -16.35 -11.01
CA THR A 203 -9.07 -16.78 -12.40
C THR A 203 -8.55 -18.22 -12.47
N VAL A 204 -7.59 -18.58 -11.61
CA VAL A 204 -7.10 -19.95 -11.48
C VAL A 204 -8.21 -20.88 -10.98
N ALA A 205 -9.00 -20.48 -9.99
CA ALA A 205 -10.13 -21.28 -9.51
C ALA A 205 -11.15 -21.57 -10.63
N SER A 206 -11.52 -20.54 -11.40
CA SER A 206 -12.40 -20.67 -12.57
C SER A 206 -11.80 -21.60 -13.62
N GLN A 207 -10.50 -21.46 -13.92
CA GLN A 207 -9.78 -22.31 -14.87
C GLN A 207 -9.77 -23.78 -14.43
N VAL A 208 -9.51 -24.07 -13.15
CA VAL A 208 -9.53 -25.43 -12.59
C VAL A 208 -10.93 -26.03 -12.62
N ALA A 209 -11.95 -25.26 -12.23
CA ALA A 209 -13.34 -25.69 -12.24
C ALA A 209 -13.85 -25.98 -13.65
N ARG A 210 -13.48 -25.15 -14.64
CA ARG A 210 -13.86 -25.32 -16.05
C ARG A 210 -13.16 -26.51 -16.71
N TYR A 211 -11.92 -26.79 -16.34
CA TYR A 211 -11.08 -27.82 -16.94
C TYR A 211 -10.54 -28.86 -15.94
N PRO A 212 -11.39 -29.65 -15.26
CA PRO A 212 -10.93 -30.63 -14.27
C PRO A 212 -10.07 -31.75 -14.89
N GLY A 213 -10.19 -31.99 -16.21
CA GLY A 213 -9.31 -32.86 -16.98
C GLY A 213 -7.93 -32.27 -17.32
N PHE A 214 -7.64 -31.05 -16.86
CA PHE A 214 -6.31 -30.50 -16.63
C PHE A 214 -5.31 -31.48 -16.03
N ILE A 215 -4.06 -31.53 -16.50
CA ILE A 215 -2.91 -31.73 -15.60
C ILE A 215 -2.43 -30.36 -15.14
N ARG A 216 -1.79 -30.33 -13.97
CA ARG A 216 -1.28 -29.10 -13.37
C ARG A 216 -0.39 -28.29 -14.33
N SER A 217 0.52 -28.94 -15.05
CA SER A 217 1.41 -28.26 -16.02
C SER A 217 0.63 -27.58 -17.14
N LEU A 218 -0.49 -28.17 -17.57
CA LEU A 218 -1.36 -27.59 -18.60
C LEU A 218 -2.11 -26.36 -18.08
N HIS A 219 -2.65 -26.40 -16.85
CA HIS A 219 -3.21 -25.21 -16.20
C HIS A 219 -2.19 -24.07 -16.07
N MET A 220 -0.93 -24.39 -15.75
CA MET A 220 0.13 -23.40 -15.60
C MET A 220 0.66 -22.83 -16.93
N ALA A 221 0.49 -23.53 -18.05
CA ALA A 221 1.14 -23.16 -19.30
C ALA A 221 0.81 -21.72 -19.78
N PRO A 222 -0.45 -21.23 -19.76
CA PRO A 222 -0.77 -19.85 -20.12
C PRO A 222 -0.05 -18.83 -19.24
N TRP A 223 -0.03 -19.07 -17.93
CA TRP A 223 0.60 -18.20 -16.94
C TRP A 223 2.12 -18.10 -17.13
N ILE A 224 2.77 -19.20 -17.47
CA ILE A 224 4.22 -19.23 -17.72
C ILE A 224 4.57 -18.63 -19.09
N ASN A 225 3.74 -18.84 -20.12
CA ASN A 225 4.05 -18.41 -21.48
C ASN A 225 3.79 -16.92 -21.73
N SER A 226 2.78 -16.35 -21.05
CA SER A 226 2.31 -14.98 -21.27
C SER A 226 2.41 -14.09 -20.02
N GLY A 227 2.63 -14.67 -18.85
CA GLY A 227 2.74 -13.93 -17.59
C GLY A 227 4.17 -13.55 -17.25
N THR A 228 4.30 -12.57 -16.35
CA THR A 228 5.57 -12.30 -15.67
C THR A 228 5.92 -13.40 -14.66
N ALA A 229 7.18 -13.52 -14.27
CA ALA A 229 7.62 -14.49 -13.26
C ALA A 229 6.80 -14.38 -11.95
N SER A 230 6.49 -13.16 -11.51
CA SER A 230 5.67 -12.94 -10.31
C SER A 230 4.23 -13.43 -10.47
N VAL A 231 3.60 -13.14 -11.61
CA VAL A 231 2.22 -13.58 -11.89
C VAL A 231 2.17 -15.09 -12.06
N ALA A 232 3.13 -15.69 -12.75
CA ALA A 232 3.24 -17.14 -12.88
C ALA A 232 3.43 -17.83 -11.52
N TRP A 233 4.26 -17.27 -10.63
CA TRP A 233 4.42 -17.78 -9.27
C TRP A 233 3.13 -17.68 -8.45
N LEU A 234 2.44 -16.54 -8.49
CA LEU A 234 1.15 -16.34 -7.81
C LEU A 234 0.09 -17.33 -8.32
N ALA A 235 0.03 -17.54 -9.63
CA ALA A 235 -0.86 -18.53 -10.22
C ALA A 235 -0.49 -19.96 -9.79
N ASN A 236 0.80 -20.31 -9.74
CA ASN A 236 1.25 -21.62 -9.26
C ASN A 236 0.89 -21.85 -7.78
N ARG A 237 1.00 -20.80 -6.96
CA ARG A 237 0.58 -20.82 -5.56
C ARG A 237 -0.92 -21.06 -5.42
N ALA A 238 -1.74 -20.34 -6.18
CA ALA A 238 -3.18 -20.54 -6.21
C ALA A 238 -3.53 -21.97 -6.66
N LEU A 239 -2.90 -22.43 -7.75
CA LEU A 239 -3.14 -23.74 -8.33
C LEU A 239 -2.81 -24.86 -7.34
N HIS A 240 -1.73 -24.74 -6.56
CA HIS A 240 -1.39 -25.72 -5.52
C HIS A 240 -2.48 -25.87 -4.46
N ARG A 241 -3.24 -24.81 -4.16
CA ARG A 241 -4.33 -24.85 -3.17
C ARG A 241 -5.62 -25.41 -3.76
N LEU A 242 -5.87 -25.14 -5.04
CA LEU A 242 -7.16 -25.35 -5.69
C LEU A 242 -7.23 -26.63 -6.53
N TYR A 243 -6.11 -27.07 -7.08
CA TYR A 243 -6.05 -28.24 -7.94
C TYR A 243 -5.99 -29.53 -7.13
N THR A 244 -6.83 -30.49 -7.49
CA THR A 244 -6.83 -31.85 -6.93
C THR A 244 -6.46 -32.84 -8.01
N ASP A 245 -5.43 -33.66 -7.75
CA ASP A 245 -5.00 -34.72 -8.66
C ASP A 245 -6.14 -35.68 -8.99
N ASN A 246 -6.15 -36.19 -10.22
CA ASN A 246 -7.09 -37.20 -10.70
C ASN A 246 -8.57 -36.80 -10.67
N SER A 247 -8.87 -35.50 -10.72
CA SER A 247 -10.22 -35.01 -11.00
C SER A 247 -10.71 -35.58 -12.33
N SER A 248 -11.59 -36.57 -12.29
CA SER A 248 -12.15 -37.16 -13.51
C SER A 248 -13.10 -36.15 -14.15
N CYS A 249 -12.98 -35.96 -15.46
CA CYS A 249 -13.95 -35.16 -16.18
C CYS A 249 -15.34 -35.81 -16.10
N GLN A 250 -16.24 -35.23 -15.30
CA GLN A 250 -17.60 -35.73 -15.08
C GLN A 250 -18.39 -35.79 -16.39
N MET A 251 -18.24 -34.77 -17.26
CA MET A 251 -18.97 -34.69 -18.53
C MET A 251 -18.27 -35.40 -19.70
N HIS A 252 -17.23 -36.21 -19.44
CA HIS A 252 -16.51 -36.90 -20.50
C HIS A 252 -16.02 -35.98 -21.66
N ASP A 253 -15.87 -34.67 -21.45
CA ASP A 253 -15.48 -33.77 -22.55
C ASP A 253 -14.95 -32.38 -22.15
N CYS A 254 -14.33 -32.24 -20.98
CA CYS A 254 -13.91 -30.93 -20.46
C CYS A 254 -12.90 -30.20 -21.36
N CYS A 255 -12.21 -30.89 -22.25
CA CYS A 255 -11.13 -30.33 -23.04
C CYS A 255 -11.44 -30.09 -24.52
N ARG A 256 -12.64 -30.44 -25.00
CA ARG A 256 -13.02 -30.26 -26.42
C ARG A 256 -13.13 -28.79 -26.82
N PHE A 257 -13.64 -27.95 -25.93
CA PHE A 257 -13.86 -26.53 -26.19
C PHE A 257 -12.70 -25.62 -25.74
N ALA A 258 -11.65 -26.20 -25.15
CA ALA A 258 -10.49 -25.42 -24.75
C ALA A 258 -9.60 -25.09 -25.95
N THR A 259 -9.33 -23.81 -26.16
CA THR A 259 -8.38 -23.33 -27.18
C THR A 259 -6.95 -23.43 -26.65
N ILE A 260 -6.42 -24.65 -26.60
CA ILE A 260 -5.04 -24.86 -26.16
C ILE A 260 -4.11 -24.55 -27.35
N SER A 261 -3.28 -23.52 -27.25
CA SER A 261 -2.28 -23.23 -28.29
C SER A 261 -1.17 -24.29 -28.32
N ARG A 262 -0.53 -24.50 -29.48
CA ARG A 262 0.64 -25.41 -29.60
C ARG A 262 1.71 -25.09 -28.54
N ARG A 263 1.97 -23.79 -28.30
CA ARG A 263 2.93 -23.33 -27.28
C ARG A 263 2.53 -23.76 -25.86
N ASN A 264 1.24 -23.66 -25.50
CA ASN A 264 0.76 -24.08 -24.19
C ASN A 264 0.81 -25.61 -24.03
N MET A 265 0.47 -26.34 -25.08
CA MET A 265 0.56 -27.80 -25.12
C MET A 265 2.02 -28.26 -24.93
N LEU A 266 2.95 -27.75 -25.74
CA LEU A 266 4.37 -28.13 -25.65
C LEU A 266 4.95 -27.78 -24.28
N ARG A 267 4.60 -26.60 -23.75
CA ARG A 267 4.99 -26.19 -22.41
C ARG A 267 4.46 -27.14 -21.32
N ALA A 268 3.26 -27.66 -21.48
CA ALA A 268 2.67 -28.60 -20.54
C ALA A 268 3.34 -29.98 -20.57
N VAL A 269 3.79 -30.43 -21.75
CA VAL A 269 4.46 -31.73 -21.95
C VAL A 269 5.93 -31.67 -21.55
N PHE A 270 6.68 -30.72 -22.12
CA PHE A 270 8.15 -30.65 -22.06
C PHE A 270 8.69 -29.65 -21.03
N GLY A 271 7.84 -28.78 -20.44
CA GLY A 271 8.31 -27.76 -19.51
C GLY A 271 9.20 -26.70 -20.18
N ASP A 272 10.38 -26.45 -19.61
CA ASP A 272 11.42 -25.55 -20.17
C ASP A 272 12.42 -26.27 -21.09
N GLU A 273 12.25 -27.59 -21.28
CA GLU A 273 13.20 -28.40 -22.05
C GLU A 273 12.94 -28.33 -23.57
N ARG A 274 13.90 -28.84 -24.34
CA ARG A 274 13.73 -28.96 -25.79
C ARG A 274 12.69 -30.03 -26.10
N GLU A 275 11.88 -29.76 -27.12
CA GLU A 275 10.93 -30.73 -27.67
C GLU A 275 11.68 -32.02 -28.02
N ASP A 276 11.18 -33.15 -27.52
CA ASP A 276 11.66 -34.46 -27.91
C ASP A 276 10.88 -34.96 -29.12
N VAL A 277 11.60 -35.18 -30.22
CA VAL A 277 11.03 -35.54 -31.51
C VAL A 277 10.31 -36.89 -31.43
N GLU A 278 10.85 -37.85 -30.67
CA GLU A 278 10.23 -39.17 -30.50
C GLU A 278 8.89 -39.03 -29.78
N THR A 279 8.83 -38.32 -28.65
CA THR A 279 7.58 -38.03 -27.95
C THR A 279 6.56 -37.28 -28.82
N VAL A 280 7.00 -36.28 -29.60
CA VAL A 280 6.11 -35.54 -30.52
C VAL A 280 5.48 -36.49 -31.55
N LEU A 281 6.25 -37.43 -32.10
CA LEU A 281 5.79 -38.40 -33.09
C LEU A 281 4.91 -39.49 -32.47
N ASP A 282 5.33 -40.08 -31.35
CA ASP A 282 4.65 -41.20 -30.67
C ASP A 282 3.24 -40.82 -30.22
N TYR A 283 3.05 -39.58 -29.77
CA TYR A 283 1.76 -39.05 -29.35
C TYR A 283 1.09 -38.18 -30.42
N ASN A 284 1.68 -38.09 -31.62
CA ASN A 284 1.20 -37.32 -32.77
C ASN A 284 0.84 -35.86 -32.41
N LEU A 285 1.70 -35.22 -31.61
CA LEU A 285 1.52 -33.87 -31.09
C LEU A 285 1.61 -32.79 -32.19
N ASP A 286 2.09 -33.11 -33.39
CA ASP A 286 2.13 -32.17 -34.51
C ASP A 286 0.78 -32.03 -35.22
N ARG A 287 -0.02 -33.11 -35.28
CA ARG A 287 -1.36 -33.11 -35.91
C ARG A 287 -2.51 -33.07 -34.90
N TRP A 288 -2.21 -32.91 -33.62
CA TRP A 288 -3.19 -32.96 -32.53
C TRP A 288 -4.35 -31.94 -32.67
N MET A 289 -4.13 -30.79 -33.33
CA MET A 289 -5.17 -29.80 -33.63
C MET A 289 -6.15 -30.29 -34.70
N GLU A 290 -5.65 -31.04 -35.69
CA GLU A 290 -6.42 -31.61 -36.81
C GLU A 290 -7.21 -32.85 -36.39
N GLN A 291 -6.75 -33.54 -35.33
CA GLN A 291 -7.31 -34.82 -34.88
C GLN A 291 -8.69 -34.72 -34.20
N GLN A 292 -9.24 -33.53 -34.00
CA GLN A 292 -10.58 -33.34 -33.44
C GLN A 292 -11.27 -32.11 -34.05
N SER A 293 -11.89 -32.27 -35.22
CA SER A 293 -12.99 -31.40 -35.64
C SER A 293 -14.26 -31.76 -34.84
N PRO A 294 -15.26 -30.86 -34.76
CA PRO A 294 -16.59 -31.19 -34.22
C PRO A 294 -17.22 -32.46 -34.83
N ASP A 295 -16.74 -32.91 -35.99
CA ASP A 295 -17.25 -34.04 -36.75
C ASP A 295 -16.61 -35.39 -36.36
N HIS A 296 -15.57 -35.39 -35.51
CA HIS A 296 -14.77 -36.59 -35.19
C HIS A 296 -14.88 -36.99 -33.70
N TYR A 297 -16.07 -37.41 -33.27
CA TYR A 297 -16.40 -37.79 -31.89
C TYR A 297 -15.61 -39.01 -31.33
N ASN A 298 -14.99 -39.82 -32.19
CA ASN A 298 -14.34 -41.08 -31.80
C ASN A 298 -12.84 -40.94 -31.47
N ALA A 299 -12.24 -39.76 -31.65
CA ALA A 299 -10.81 -39.55 -31.41
C ALA A 299 -10.49 -39.37 -29.91
N THR A 300 -9.28 -39.75 -29.49
CA THR A 300 -8.77 -39.51 -28.14
C THR A 300 -8.76 -38.02 -27.82
N ARG A 301 -9.23 -37.65 -26.63
CA ARG A 301 -9.38 -36.23 -26.24
C ARG A 301 -8.04 -35.53 -26.12
N ARG A 302 -7.97 -34.25 -26.50
CA ARG A 302 -6.76 -33.41 -26.42
C ARG A 302 -6.03 -33.50 -25.08
N CYS A 303 -6.76 -33.32 -23.98
CA CYS A 303 -6.19 -33.40 -22.64
C CYS A 303 -5.63 -34.77 -22.29
N GLN A 304 -6.19 -35.85 -22.84
CA GLN A 304 -5.71 -37.21 -22.60
C GLN A 304 -4.41 -37.48 -23.37
N ILE A 305 -4.30 -37.02 -24.63
CA ILE A 305 -3.05 -37.12 -25.40
C ILE A 305 -1.94 -36.36 -24.67
N ILE A 306 -2.19 -35.13 -24.22
CA ILE A 306 -1.22 -34.33 -23.47
C ILE A 306 -0.81 -35.00 -22.16
N ARG A 307 -1.78 -35.58 -21.43
CA ARG A 307 -1.51 -36.37 -20.22
C ARG A 307 -0.60 -37.57 -20.49
N GLN A 308 -0.91 -38.34 -21.53
CA GLN A 308 -0.14 -39.51 -21.91
C GLN A 308 1.26 -39.12 -22.37
N ALA A 309 1.39 -38.09 -23.20
CA ALA A 309 2.67 -37.56 -23.63
C ALA A 309 3.51 -37.05 -22.45
N ASN A 310 2.91 -36.30 -21.54
CA ASN A 310 3.61 -35.82 -20.34
C ASN A 310 4.05 -36.98 -19.42
N ALA A 311 3.21 -38.02 -19.27
CA ALA A 311 3.55 -39.21 -18.50
C ALA A 311 4.63 -40.07 -19.16
N GLY A 312 4.64 -40.15 -20.50
CA GLY A 312 5.63 -40.89 -21.28
C GLY A 312 6.99 -40.20 -21.38
N TYR A 313 6.99 -38.87 -21.53
CA TYR A 313 8.21 -38.06 -21.58
C TYR A 313 8.95 -38.03 -20.24
N CYS A 314 8.21 -38.15 -19.13
CA CYS A 314 8.66 -38.19 -17.74
C CYS A 314 10.04 -37.55 -17.46
N PRO A 315 10.17 -36.22 -17.52
CA PRO A 315 11.21 -35.59 -16.74
C PRO A 315 10.78 -35.76 -15.28
N ALA A 316 11.69 -36.16 -14.40
CA ALA A 316 11.51 -36.15 -12.95
C ALA A 316 11.37 -34.70 -12.42
N TYR A 317 10.45 -33.94 -13.00
CA TYR A 317 10.23 -32.52 -12.75
C TYR A 317 9.22 -32.36 -11.62
N GLN A 318 9.50 -33.01 -10.48
CA GLN A 318 9.18 -32.39 -9.22
C GLN A 318 10.17 -31.23 -9.09
N ARG A 319 9.82 -30.07 -9.68
CA ARG A 319 10.46 -28.81 -9.32
C ARG A 319 10.48 -28.79 -7.79
N SER A 320 11.69 -28.82 -7.20
CA SER A 320 11.87 -28.73 -5.76
C SER A 320 10.96 -27.63 -5.26
N ALA A 321 10.16 -27.95 -4.23
CA ALA A 321 9.07 -27.11 -3.76
C ALA A 321 9.45 -25.63 -3.81
N GLU A 322 8.95 -24.92 -4.83
CA GLU A 322 8.93 -23.46 -4.82
C GLU A 322 8.29 -23.10 -3.46
N ASN A 323 8.80 -22.09 -2.74
CA ASN A 323 8.21 -21.70 -1.45
C ASN A 323 6.83 -21.06 -1.69
N LEU A 324 5.83 -21.89 -2.04
CA LEU A 324 4.46 -21.52 -2.36
C LEU A 324 3.70 -21.11 -1.11
N ALA A 325 4.24 -21.38 0.08
CA ALA A 325 3.70 -20.89 1.34
C ALA A 325 3.99 -19.39 1.56
N GLY A 326 4.98 -18.82 0.87
CA GLY A 326 5.44 -17.45 1.09
C GLY A 326 4.43 -16.34 0.77
N LEU A 327 4.76 -15.13 1.25
CA LEU A 327 3.99 -13.90 1.06
C LEU A 327 4.76 -12.91 0.18
N THR A 328 4.08 -12.18 -0.69
CA THR A 328 4.64 -11.00 -1.35
C THR A 328 4.82 -9.86 -0.33
N LYS A 329 5.70 -8.91 -0.61
CA LYS A 329 5.84 -7.71 0.23
C LYS A 329 4.55 -6.92 0.41
N ASP A 330 3.64 -6.93 -0.57
CA ASP A 330 2.33 -6.25 -0.45
C ASP A 330 1.40 -6.98 0.52
N GLU A 331 1.39 -8.31 0.47
CA GLU A 331 0.66 -9.13 1.45
C GLU A 331 1.21 -8.90 2.86
N VAL A 332 2.54 -8.82 3.00
CA VAL A 332 3.18 -8.50 4.29
C VAL A 332 2.84 -7.08 4.76
N ALA A 333 2.89 -6.08 3.88
CA ALA A 333 2.55 -4.70 4.22
C ALA A 333 1.11 -4.59 4.71
N THR A 334 0.20 -5.34 4.09
CA THR A 334 -1.20 -5.39 4.50
C THR A 334 -1.39 -6.13 5.82
N LEU A 335 -0.78 -7.31 5.96
CA LEU A 335 -0.83 -8.11 7.19
C LEU A 335 -0.33 -7.32 8.42
N LEU A 336 0.69 -6.48 8.21
CA LEU A 336 1.30 -5.65 9.25
C LEU A 336 0.75 -4.21 9.27
N GLN A 337 -0.28 -3.91 8.48
CA GLN A 337 -0.89 -2.58 8.33
C GLN A 337 0.14 -1.43 8.20
N CYS A 338 1.16 -1.62 7.37
CA CYS A 338 2.28 -0.69 7.23
C CYS A 338 2.56 -0.33 5.76
N SER A 339 3.63 0.42 5.50
CA SER A 339 4.08 0.70 4.12
C SER A 339 4.95 -0.42 3.59
N LEU A 340 4.98 -0.54 2.27
CA LEU A 340 5.94 -1.35 1.54
C LEU A 340 7.37 -0.96 1.93
N SER A 341 7.64 0.35 2.08
CA SER A 341 8.95 0.84 2.55
C SER A 341 9.29 0.42 3.98
N THR A 342 8.28 0.21 4.83
CA THR A 342 8.46 -0.35 6.18
C THR A 342 8.79 -1.84 6.10
N VAL A 343 8.14 -2.60 5.22
CA VAL A 343 8.49 -4.01 4.95
C VAL A 343 9.92 -4.14 4.44
N ASP A 344 10.33 -3.29 3.48
CA ASP A 344 11.70 -3.27 2.96
C ASP A 344 12.73 -3.02 4.07
N ARG A 345 12.45 -2.08 4.98
CA ARG A 345 13.34 -1.80 6.12
C ARG A 345 13.41 -2.97 7.10
N LEU A 346 12.29 -3.60 7.44
CA LEU A 346 12.26 -4.78 8.30
C LEU A 346 13.07 -5.94 7.68
N GLN A 347 12.91 -6.14 6.37
CA GLN A 347 13.67 -7.14 5.63
C GLN A 347 15.18 -6.84 5.67
N ASN A 348 15.58 -5.59 5.42
CA ASN A 348 16.99 -5.19 5.44
C ASN A 348 17.63 -5.26 6.85
N GLN A 349 16.81 -5.16 7.89
CA GLN A 349 17.23 -5.37 9.29
C GLN A 349 17.28 -6.85 9.70
N GLY A 350 16.89 -7.77 8.82
CA GLY A 350 16.92 -9.21 9.09
C GLY A 350 15.73 -9.74 9.89
N TRP A 351 14.64 -8.97 10.04
CA TRP A 351 13.42 -9.45 10.71
C TRP A 351 12.68 -10.50 9.90
N PHE A 352 12.84 -10.49 8.58
CA PHE A 352 12.25 -11.49 7.69
C PHE A 352 13.35 -12.30 7.02
N VAL A 353 13.31 -13.62 7.23
CA VAL A 353 14.20 -14.55 6.56
C VAL A 353 13.75 -14.69 5.12
N ARG A 354 14.67 -14.44 4.17
CA ARG A 354 14.45 -14.85 2.78
C ARG A 354 14.59 -16.38 2.74
N PRO A 355 13.61 -17.12 2.20
CA PRO A 355 13.78 -18.55 2.04
C PRO A 355 15.04 -18.82 1.20
N VAL A 356 15.90 -19.70 1.70
CA VAL A 356 17.15 -20.08 1.02
C VAL A 356 16.79 -20.68 -0.33
N GLN A 357 17.09 -19.95 -1.41
CA GLN A 357 16.87 -20.44 -2.76
C GLN A 357 17.97 -21.45 -3.10
N ALA A 358 17.66 -22.74 -2.95
CA ALA A 358 18.55 -23.83 -3.36
C ALA A 358 18.43 -24.09 -4.88
N MET A 359 18.72 -23.11 -5.75
CA MET A 359 18.77 -23.35 -7.20
C MET A 359 19.65 -22.33 -7.94
N PRO A 360 20.49 -22.77 -8.90
CA PRO A 360 21.10 -21.91 -9.88
C PRO A 360 20.15 -21.74 -11.09
N ILE A 361 20.08 -20.51 -11.65
CA ILE A 361 19.62 -20.15 -13.02
C ILE A 361 18.17 -19.59 -13.19
N ARG A 362 18.15 -18.25 -13.38
CA ARG A 362 17.41 -17.42 -14.39
C ARG A 362 15.94 -17.03 -14.26
N SER A 363 15.24 -17.34 -13.18
CA SER A 363 14.09 -16.49 -12.82
C SER A 363 14.27 -16.07 -11.37
N PHE A 364 14.59 -14.80 -11.16
CA PHE A 364 14.52 -14.22 -9.82
C PHE A 364 13.08 -14.40 -9.36
N LEU A 365 12.84 -15.43 -8.53
CA LEU A 365 11.61 -15.54 -7.78
C LEU A 365 11.38 -14.19 -7.08
N PRO A 366 10.13 -13.72 -7.00
CA PRO A 366 9.82 -12.42 -6.44
C PRO A 366 10.43 -12.24 -5.04
N ASP A 367 10.47 -11.02 -4.56
CA ASP A 367 10.67 -10.70 -3.14
C ASP A 367 9.58 -11.36 -2.27
N VAL A 368 9.72 -12.68 -2.05
CA VAL A 368 8.84 -13.54 -1.27
C VAL A 368 9.43 -13.67 0.13
N LEU A 369 8.61 -13.40 1.13
CA LEU A 369 8.93 -13.50 2.55
C LEU A 369 8.31 -14.77 3.11
N ASP A 370 8.97 -15.38 4.10
CA ASP A 370 8.43 -16.55 4.78
C ASP A 370 7.13 -16.20 5.53
N ARG A 371 6.05 -16.90 5.22
CA ARG A 371 4.73 -16.66 5.81
C ARG A 371 4.73 -16.91 7.31
N THR A 372 5.29 -18.03 7.75
CA THR A 372 5.27 -18.44 9.16
C THR A 372 6.01 -17.43 10.02
N ALA A 373 7.21 -17.02 9.59
CA ALA A 373 8.00 -15.98 10.26
C ALA A 373 7.26 -14.64 10.29
N THR A 374 6.61 -14.26 9.20
CA THR A 374 5.86 -13.00 9.12
C THR A 374 4.63 -13.01 10.04
N GLU A 375 3.86 -14.10 10.07
CA GLU A 375 2.70 -14.25 10.96
C GLU A 375 3.12 -14.31 12.44
N GLN A 376 4.26 -14.94 12.75
CA GLN A 376 4.83 -14.91 14.10
C GLN A 376 5.27 -13.50 14.49
N PHE A 377 5.92 -12.77 13.57
CA PHE A 377 6.27 -11.36 13.78
C PHE A 377 5.02 -10.53 14.07
N ALA A 378 3.97 -10.68 13.26
CA ALA A 378 2.69 -10.01 13.47
C ALA A 378 2.10 -10.37 14.84
N LYS A 379 2.15 -11.63 15.28
CA LYS A 379 1.64 -12.00 16.61
C LYS A 379 2.42 -11.37 17.77
N GLN A 380 3.74 -11.22 17.63
CA GLN A 380 4.61 -10.76 18.71
C GLN A 380 4.76 -9.24 18.78
N TYR A 381 4.72 -8.57 17.62
CA TYR A 381 5.09 -7.17 17.48
C TYR A 381 3.96 -6.35 16.87
N ILE A 382 3.94 -5.07 17.21
CA ILE A 382 3.04 -4.09 16.59
C ILE A 382 3.88 -2.91 16.11
N LEU A 383 3.68 -2.53 14.86
CA LEU A 383 4.34 -1.37 14.27
C LEU A 383 3.64 -0.10 14.74
N LEU A 384 4.39 1.00 14.85
CA LEU A 384 3.78 2.29 15.15
C LEU A 384 2.72 2.68 14.11
N ASP A 385 2.96 2.41 12.83
CA ASP A 385 2.01 2.68 11.74
C ASP A 385 0.68 1.93 11.92
N GLU A 386 0.77 0.64 12.26
CA GLU A 386 -0.39 -0.20 12.55
C GLU A 386 -1.16 0.35 13.75
N LEU A 387 -0.45 0.66 14.84
CA LEU A 387 -1.06 1.22 16.04
C LEU A 387 -1.76 2.55 15.77
N CYS A 388 -1.14 3.43 15.00
CA CYS A 388 -1.70 4.72 14.63
C CYS A 388 -2.96 4.55 13.78
N THR A 389 -2.97 3.56 12.89
CA THR A 389 -4.14 3.20 12.09
C THR A 389 -5.28 2.69 12.97
N LEU A 390 -4.99 1.78 13.91
CA LEU A 390 -5.96 1.24 14.87
C LEU A 390 -6.60 2.33 15.75
N LEU A 391 -5.82 3.35 16.11
CA LEU A 391 -6.28 4.46 16.96
C LEU A 391 -6.83 5.65 16.17
N GLY A 392 -6.70 5.66 14.84
CA GLY A 392 -7.03 6.81 14.01
C GLY A 392 -6.19 8.05 14.32
N LEU A 393 -4.93 7.87 14.74
CA LEU A 393 -4.03 8.93 15.15
C LEU A 393 -2.91 9.17 14.13
N PRO A 394 -2.43 10.43 13.98
CA PRO A 394 -1.17 10.71 13.32
C PRO A 394 0.02 10.01 13.99
N THR A 395 1.02 9.61 13.20
CA THR A 395 2.21 8.88 13.66
C THR A 395 2.96 9.57 14.81
N TYR A 396 3.05 10.91 14.78
CA TYR A 396 3.73 11.67 15.85
C TYR A 396 2.97 11.63 17.18
N LEU A 397 1.63 11.63 17.14
CA LEU A 397 0.80 11.49 18.35
C LEU A 397 0.87 10.06 18.89
N GLY A 398 0.85 9.05 18.02
CA GLY A 398 1.03 7.66 18.44
C GLY A 398 2.40 7.43 19.10
N ASP A 399 3.48 8.00 18.53
CA ASP A 399 4.82 7.91 19.12
C ASP A 399 4.86 8.59 20.50
N HIS A 400 4.26 9.77 20.61
CA HIS A 400 4.18 10.49 21.87
C HIS A 400 3.40 9.69 22.92
N LEU A 401 2.24 9.14 22.55
CA LEU A 401 1.41 8.31 23.43
C LEU A 401 2.20 7.10 23.96
N MET A 402 2.94 6.39 23.11
CA MET A 402 3.75 5.24 23.55
C MET A 402 4.85 5.64 24.53
N ARG A 403 5.52 6.75 24.27
CA ARG A 403 6.56 7.27 25.17
C ARG A 403 6.00 7.71 26.52
N THR A 404 4.88 8.42 26.50
CA THR A 404 4.19 8.88 27.72
C THR A 404 3.67 7.70 28.54
N ALA A 405 3.20 6.63 27.88
CA ALA A 405 2.82 5.39 28.52
C ALA A 405 4.01 4.54 29.03
N GLY A 406 5.25 4.99 28.84
CA GLY A 406 6.46 4.27 29.28
C GLY A 406 6.71 2.97 28.51
N ILE A 407 6.06 2.76 27.37
CA ILE A 407 6.26 1.56 26.55
C ILE A 407 7.58 1.68 25.81
N ARG A 408 8.50 0.77 26.12
CA ARG A 408 9.83 0.74 25.48
C ARG A 408 9.74 0.24 24.06
N LEU A 409 10.39 0.97 23.15
CA LEU A 409 10.70 0.51 21.81
C LEU A 409 11.64 -0.70 21.90
N ILE A 410 11.37 -1.73 21.09
CA ILE A 410 12.28 -2.86 20.94
C ILE A 410 13.55 -2.41 20.22
N ASN A 411 13.42 -1.46 19.29
CA ASN A 411 14.52 -0.88 18.57
C ASN A 411 14.45 0.66 18.60
N PRO A 412 15.13 1.32 19.56
CA PRO A 412 15.06 2.78 19.68
C PRO A 412 15.93 3.53 18.65
N PHE A 413 16.82 2.83 17.94
CA PHE A 413 17.82 3.46 17.07
C PHE A 413 17.49 3.37 15.57
N PHE A 414 16.54 2.52 15.18
CA PHE A 414 16.23 2.28 13.77
C PHE A 414 14.72 2.35 13.51
N GLU A 415 14.35 2.95 12.39
CA GLU A 415 13.00 2.83 11.81
C GLU A 415 12.87 1.49 11.07
N PRO A 416 11.72 0.80 11.12
CA PRO A 416 10.46 1.25 11.72
C PRO A 416 10.42 1.07 13.25
N LYS A 417 9.67 1.94 13.92
CA LYS A 417 9.36 1.79 15.36
C LYS A 417 8.44 0.61 15.61
N LEU A 418 8.89 -0.31 16.46
CA LEU A 418 8.18 -1.54 16.81
C LEU A 418 8.15 -1.77 18.32
N TYR A 419 7.01 -2.27 18.80
CA TYR A 419 6.70 -2.52 20.20
C TYR A 419 6.23 -3.95 20.41
N HIS A 420 6.34 -4.48 21.63
CA HIS A 420 5.72 -5.75 21.97
C HIS A 420 4.20 -5.62 21.96
N ARG A 421 3.54 -6.43 21.11
CA ARG A 421 2.11 -6.34 20.86
C ARG A 421 1.28 -6.53 22.13
N ALA A 422 1.63 -7.52 22.95
CA ALA A 422 0.95 -7.78 24.22
C ALA A 422 1.02 -6.57 25.18
N THR A 423 2.18 -5.94 25.32
CA THR A 423 2.37 -4.78 26.20
C THR A 423 1.50 -3.59 25.76
N VAL A 424 1.46 -3.33 24.44
CA VAL A 424 0.64 -2.25 23.88
C VAL A 424 -0.85 -2.51 24.12
N PHE A 425 -1.35 -3.71 23.83
CA PHE A 425 -2.77 -4.02 24.02
C PHE A 425 -3.20 -4.04 25.50
N VAL A 426 -2.34 -4.49 26.41
CA VAL A 426 -2.61 -4.38 27.86
C VAL A 426 -2.77 -2.91 28.25
N MET A 427 -1.87 -2.04 27.79
CA MET A 427 -1.95 -0.60 28.05
C MET A 427 -3.21 0.03 27.46
N LEU A 428 -3.55 -0.27 26.19
CA LEU A 428 -4.79 0.21 25.58
C LEU A 428 -6.03 -0.28 26.36
N GLY A 429 -6.03 -1.53 26.82
CA GLY A 429 -7.10 -2.06 27.66
C GLY A 429 -7.17 -1.40 29.05
N HIS A 430 -6.07 -0.89 29.59
CA HIS A 430 -6.09 -0.05 30.79
C HIS A 430 -6.69 1.32 30.50
N LEU A 431 -6.29 1.98 29.41
CA LEU A 431 -6.85 3.28 29.00
C LEU A 431 -8.36 3.21 28.76
N GLN A 432 -8.83 2.17 28.06
CA GLN A 432 -10.27 1.96 27.81
C GLN A 432 -11.05 1.71 29.10
N ARG A 433 -10.51 0.92 30.05
CA ARG A 433 -11.15 0.70 31.35
C ARG A 433 -11.20 1.98 32.18
N HIS A 434 -10.14 2.79 32.16
CA HIS A 434 -10.14 4.08 32.84
C HIS A 434 -11.18 5.05 32.24
N HIS A 435 -11.36 5.05 30.92
CA HIS A 435 -12.44 5.81 30.27
C HIS A 435 -13.83 5.37 30.76
N LEU A 436 -14.12 4.07 30.74
CA LEU A 436 -15.40 3.51 31.18
C LEU A 436 -15.68 3.79 32.67
N VAL A 437 -14.67 3.76 33.53
CA VAL A 437 -14.80 4.14 34.94
C VAL A 437 -15.08 5.64 35.08
N CYS A 438 -14.42 6.51 34.31
CA CYS A 438 -14.71 7.95 34.31
C CYS A 438 -16.09 8.33 33.72
N GLU A 439 -16.66 7.48 32.85
CA GLU A 439 -18.02 7.64 32.33
C GLU A 439 -19.09 7.18 33.34
N THR A 440 -18.85 6.06 34.02
CA THR A 440 -19.80 5.48 34.99
C THR A 440 -19.79 6.19 36.34
N ASP A 441 -18.68 6.82 36.72
CA ASP A 441 -18.50 7.49 38.02
C ASP A 441 -18.43 9.02 37.89
N THR A 442 -19.41 9.61 37.20
CA THR A 442 -19.49 11.08 37.00
C THR A 442 -19.67 11.90 38.29
N GLN A 443 -19.86 11.24 39.45
CA GLN A 443 -19.95 11.90 40.76
C GLN A 443 -18.75 11.67 41.70
N GLN A 444 -17.77 10.81 41.36
CA GLN A 444 -16.62 10.54 42.26
C GLN A 444 -15.22 10.68 41.63
N SER A 445 -15.09 11.00 40.33
CA SER A 445 -13.77 11.13 39.68
C SER A 445 -12.98 12.42 39.98
N THR A 446 -13.03 12.94 41.21
CA THR A 446 -12.10 13.99 41.69
C THR A 446 -10.98 13.46 42.57
N ASN A 447 -10.90 12.16 42.85
CA ASN A 447 -9.78 11.61 43.60
C ASN A 447 -9.19 10.34 42.97
N VAL A 448 -7.85 10.36 42.89
CA VAL A 448 -6.91 9.26 42.68
C VAL A 448 -6.57 8.90 41.22
N MET A 449 -5.69 9.71 40.62
CA MET A 449 -4.49 9.12 39.99
C MET A 449 -3.37 9.13 41.04
N ALA A 450 -2.79 7.96 41.32
CA ALA A 450 -1.67 7.85 42.25
C ALA A 450 -0.44 8.60 41.71
N PRO A 451 0.17 9.53 42.49
CA PRO A 451 1.33 10.34 42.09
C PRO A 451 2.59 9.55 41.67
N ALA A 452 2.65 8.25 41.99
CA ALA A 452 3.79 7.37 41.71
C ALA A 452 4.06 7.16 40.20
N THR A 453 3.06 7.33 39.33
CA THR A 453 3.19 7.04 37.89
C THR A 453 3.87 8.18 37.12
N PHE A 454 3.75 9.43 37.60
CA PHE A 454 4.36 10.61 36.97
C PHE A 454 5.80 10.88 37.45
N GLY A 455 6.13 10.61 38.72
CA GLY A 455 7.50 10.78 39.25
C GLY A 455 8.54 9.87 38.58
N ASN A 456 8.14 8.65 38.19
CA ASN A 456 8.98 7.71 37.45
C ASN A 456 9.37 8.22 36.05
N ILE A 457 8.54 9.07 35.44
CA ILE A 457 8.78 9.63 34.11
C ILE A 457 9.89 10.70 34.20
N GLN A 458 9.85 11.57 35.21
CA GLN A 458 10.84 12.65 35.38
C GLN A 458 12.24 12.14 35.80
N TYR A 459 12.32 11.14 36.69
CA TYR A 459 13.61 10.57 37.14
C TYR A 459 14.35 9.84 36.00
N THR A 460 13.59 9.18 35.11
CA THR A 460 14.14 8.54 33.90
C THR A 460 14.74 9.57 32.94
N PHE A 461 14.12 10.75 32.79
CA PHE A 461 14.68 11.85 31.99
C PHE A 461 16.00 12.41 32.56
N ILE A 462 16.14 12.51 33.88
CA ILE A 462 17.37 12.99 34.55
C ILE A 462 18.52 11.97 34.40
N LEU A 463 18.24 10.67 34.59
CA LEU A 463 19.21 9.59 34.37
C LEU A 463 19.67 9.49 32.90
N THR A 464 18.76 9.68 31.95
CA THR A 464 19.08 9.67 30.51
C THR A 464 19.87 10.91 30.10
N GLY A 465 19.69 12.05 30.78
CA GLY A 465 20.51 13.26 30.64
C GLY A 465 21.93 13.11 31.21
N ALA A 466 22.09 12.38 32.32
CA ALA A 466 23.38 12.09 32.93
C ALA A 466 24.21 11.07 32.12
N LEU A 467 23.57 10.05 31.55
CA LEU A 467 24.22 9.03 30.71
C LEU A 467 24.67 9.54 29.32
N ARG A 468 24.19 10.72 28.89
CA ARG A 468 24.66 11.37 27.65
C ARG A 468 26.02 12.06 27.78
N LYS A 469 26.55 12.25 28.99
CA LYS A 469 27.81 12.99 29.20
C LYS A 469 29.09 12.16 29.09
N THR A 470 28.99 10.83 29.00
CA THR A 470 30.15 9.97 28.73
C THR A 470 29.70 8.77 27.90
N GLN A 471 30.04 8.74 26.62
CA GLN A 471 29.89 7.55 25.78
C GLN A 471 31.02 6.55 26.12
N PRO A 472 30.71 5.30 26.47
CA PRO A 472 31.65 4.20 26.30
C PRO A 472 31.28 3.41 25.04
N ASN A 473 32.29 3.09 24.24
CA ASN A 473 32.16 2.15 23.12
C ASN A 473 31.88 0.75 23.68
N TYR A 474 30.63 0.30 23.61
CA TYR A 474 30.27 -1.11 23.86
C TYR A 474 29.74 -1.75 22.58
N THR A 475 30.15 -2.99 22.33
CA THR A 475 29.65 -3.82 21.21
C THR A 475 28.35 -4.54 21.63
N SER A 476 27.53 -4.94 20.65
CA SER A 476 26.15 -5.45 20.85
C SER A 476 26.05 -6.66 21.80
N TYR A 477 27.13 -7.40 22.01
CA TYR A 477 27.19 -8.56 22.89
C TYR A 477 27.23 -8.19 24.39
N GLN A 478 27.70 -7.00 24.75
CA GLN A 478 27.89 -6.59 26.15
C GLN A 478 26.63 -6.02 26.81
N MET A 479 25.63 -5.59 26.03
CA MET A 479 24.38 -5.02 26.56
C MET A 479 23.37 -6.06 27.08
N GLN A 480 23.52 -7.34 26.74
CA GLN A 480 22.55 -8.37 27.13
C GLN A 480 22.66 -8.80 28.61
N ASN A 481 23.75 -8.46 29.31
CA ASN A 481 24.04 -9.00 30.65
C ASN A 481 23.92 -7.99 31.82
N TYR A 482 23.49 -6.75 31.59
CA TYR A 482 23.38 -5.72 32.64
C TYR A 482 21.95 -5.19 32.78
N VAL A 483 21.03 -6.01 33.30
CA VAL A 483 19.78 -5.51 33.89
C VAL A 483 19.47 -6.31 35.15
N ARG A 484 19.59 -5.70 36.33
CA ARG A 484 19.01 -6.23 37.58
C ARG A 484 17.66 -5.56 37.82
N PRO A 485 16.63 -6.30 38.27
CA PRO A 485 15.34 -5.72 38.64
C PRO A 485 15.43 -4.98 39.97
N ILE A 486 14.82 -3.80 40.05
CA ILE A 486 14.61 -3.06 41.30
C ILE A 486 13.48 -3.75 42.07
N THR A 487 13.71 -4.12 43.34
CA THR A 487 12.85 -5.05 44.10
C THR A 487 12.36 -4.54 45.46
N ALA A 488 12.61 -3.28 45.86
CA ALA A 488 12.19 -2.78 47.17
C ALA A 488 11.47 -1.40 47.11
N PRO A 489 10.30 -1.25 47.76
CA PRO A 489 9.51 0.00 47.78
C PRO A 489 10.06 1.14 48.66
N SER A 490 11.00 0.89 49.56
CA SER A 490 11.36 1.82 50.65
C SER A 490 12.27 2.99 50.25
N ASP A 491 12.80 3.01 49.02
CA ASP A 491 13.69 4.08 48.55
C ASP A 491 12.92 5.28 47.94
N ILE A 492 11.59 5.18 47.86
CA ILE A 492 10.71 6.06 47.06
C ILE A 492 10.20 7.28 47.85
N GLU A 493 10.16 7.23 49.18
CA GLU A 493 9.38 8.18 49.99
C GLU A 493 10.10 9.51 50.29
N ARG A 494 11.38 9.68 49.93
CA ARG A 494 12.20 10.80 50.48
C ARG A 494 12.38 12.03 49.57
N ALA A 495 11.75 12.11 48.40
CA ALA A 495 12.10 13.15 47.41
C ALA A 495 10.90 13.85 46.72
N ALA A 496 9.79 14.05 47.44
CA ALA A 496 8.63 14.80 46.97
C ALA A 496 8.66 16.27 47.43
N ALA A 497 9.27 17.15 46.64
CA ALA A 497 9.02 18.60 46.71
C ALA A 497 9.37 19.24 45.36
N ASP A 498 8.38 19.92 44.78
CA ASP A 498 8.40 20.87 43.65
C ASP A 498 7.78 20.38 42.31
N SER A 499 6.63 20.99 41.98
CA SER A 499 5.78 20.73 40.81
C SER A 499 5.80 21.92 39.83
N HIS A 500 5.87 21.64 38.52
CA HIS A 500 5.48 22.59 37.47
C HIS A 500 4.45 21.95 36.52
N LEU A 501 3.43 22.74 36.14
CA LEU A 501 2.24 22.39 35.33
C LEU A 501 2.43 22.83 33.87
N PHE A 502 1.83 22.11 32.89
CA PHE A 502 1.90 22.44 31.45
C PHE A 502 0.59 23.02 30.90
N ASN A 503 0.72 23.96 29.95
CA ASN A 503 -0.40 24.61 29.24
C ASN A 503 -0.70 23.89 27.91
N ILE A 504 -1.95 23.46 27.72
CA ILE A 504 -2.38 22.70 26.52
C ILE A 504 -2.28 23.52 25.21
N ASN A 505 -2.43 24.85 25.29
CA ASN A 505 -2.25 25.72 24.13
C ASN A 505 -0.78 25.74 23.69
N GLU A 506 0.14 25.75 24.66
CA GLU A 506 1.58 25.70 24.40
C GLU A 506 1.96 24.36 23.77
N VAL A 507 1.32 23.26 24.18
CA VAL A 507 1.48 21.95 23.54
C VAL A 507 1.01 21.98 22.08
N PHE A 508 -0.16 22.53 21.78
CA PHE A 508 -0.64 22.60 20.39
C PHE A 508 0.14 23.57 19.51
N GLU A 509 0.63 24.69 20.07
CA GLU A 509 1.55 25.59 19.38
C GLU A 509 2.88 24.90 19.06
N ILE A 510 3.45 24.17 20.02
CA ILE A 510 4.67 23.37 19.81
C ILE A 510 4.43 22.31 18.72
N LEU A 511 3.25 21.70 18.69
CA LEU A 511 2.85 20.68 17.71
C LEU A 511 2.39 21.27 16.37
N ARG A 512 2.39 22.61 16.20
CA ARG A 512 1.87 23.31 15.02
C ARG A 512 0.50 22.80 14.55
N THR A 513 -0.31 22.32 15.50
CA THR A 513 -1.63 21.79 15.21
C THR A 513 -2.63 22.88 15.55
N PRO A 514 -3.52 23.30 14.62
CA PRO A 514 -4.57 24.23 14.95
C PRO A 514 -5.34 23.72 16.17
N LEU A 515 -5.56 24.59 17.16
CA LEU A 515 -6.23 24.23 18.42
C LEU A 515 -7.53 23.45 18.15
N THR A 516 -8.28 23.87 17.13
CA THR A 516 -9.52 23.25 16.69
C THR A 516 -9.37 21.78 16.29
N ASP A 517 -8.29 21.44 15.59
CA ASP A 517 -8.04 20.09 15.08
C ASP A 517 -7.45 19.20 16.17
N GLY A 518 -6.61 19.77 17.03
CA GLY A 518 -6.12 19.10 18.24
C GLY A 518 -7.26 18.73 19.18
N LEU A 519 -8.17 19.66 19.44
CA LEU A 519 -9.34 19.42 20.29
C LEU A 519 -10.33 18.42 19.67
N LYS A 520 -10.58 18.50 18.36
CA LYS A 520 -11.39 17.49 17.65
C LYS A 520 -10.78 16.09 17.71
N ALA A 521 -9.45 15.97 17.56
CA ALA A 521 -8.76 14.70 17.67
C ALA A 521 -8.86 14.12 19.09
N LEU A 522 -8.71 14.96 20.12
CA LEU A 522 -8.90 14.54 21.52
C LEU A 522 -10.34 14.10 21.80
N LEU A 523 -11.34 14.85 21.35
CA LEU A 523 -12.76 14.47 21.46
C LEU A 523 -13.07 13.16 20.74
N LYS A 524 -12.52 12.97 19.54
CA LYS A 524 -12.71 11.76 18.73
C LYS A 524 -12.14 10.49 19.40
N VAL A 525 -11.15 10.64 20.28
CA VAL A 525 -10.63 9.53 21.10
C VAL A 525 -11.26 9.47 22.50
N GLY A 526 -12.36 10.18 22.72
CA GLY A 526 -13.14 10.14 23.96
C GLY A 526 -12.58 10.99 25.11
N ILE A 527 -11.68 11.93 24.84
CA ILE A 527 -11.14 12.82 25.89
C ILE A 527 -12.09 14.00 26.09
N ASP A 528 -12.80 13.98 27.22
CA ASP A 528 -13.67 15.07 27.65
C ASP A 528 -12.84 16.28 28.11
N LEU A 529 -12.86 17.32 27.27
CA LEU A 529 -12.10 18.56 27.47
C LEU A 529 -12.55 19.32 28.73
N GLN A 530 -13.80 19.13 29.19
CA GLN A 530 -14.32 19.79 30.39
C GLN A 530 -13.82 19.16 31.69
N LYS A 531 -13.24 17.95 31.61
CA LYS A 531 -12.75 17.19 32.78
C LYS A 531 -11.23 17.23 32.95
N LEU A 532 -10.50 17.95 32.09
CA LEU A 532 -9.05 18.10 32.22
C LEU A 532 -8.73 19.06 33.39
N PRO A 533 -8.12 18.57 34.49
CA PRO A 533 -8.06 19.31 35.76
C PRO A 533 -7.20 20.59 35.74
N HIS A 534 -6.46 20.85 34.65
CA HIS A 534 -5.48 21.93 34.59
C HIS A 534 -5.48 22.73 33.29
N VAL A 535 -6.61 22.80 32.57
CA VAL A 535 -6.75 23.83 31.52
C VAL A 535 -7.07 25.15 32.20
N SER A 536 -6.04 25.95 32.51
CA SER A 536 -6.20 27.34 32.93
C SER A 536 -6.89 28.11 31.80
N SER A 537 -8.20 28.27 31.92
CA SER A 537 -9.06 28.97 30.96
C SER A 537 -8.75 30.47 30.95
N ARG A 538 -7.80 30.87 30.08
CA ARG A 538 -7.88 32.15 29.38
C ARG A 538 -8.17 31.84 27.92
N TYR A 539 -9.41 31.43 27.66
CA TYR A 539 -9.93 31.35 26.31
C TYR A 539 -10.27 32.75 25.82
N SER A 540 -9.93 33.07 24.58
CA SER A 540 -10.59 34.18 23.91
C SER A 540 -12.06 33.80 23.67
N LEU A 541 -12.94 34.78 23.52
CA LEU A 541 -14.35 34.55 23.20
C LEU A 541 -14.53 33.66 21.95
N LEU A 542 -13.60 33.78 20.99
CA LEU A 542 -13.54 32.98 19.76
C LEU A 542 -13.25 31.49 20.05
N ASP A 543 -12.37 31.20 21.01
CA ASP A 543 -12.05 29.81 21.39
C ASP A 543 -13.25 29.13 22.08
N ILE A 544 -14.03 29.90 22.85
CA ILE A 544 -15.27 29.42 23.49
C ILE A 544 -16.33 29.11 22.45
N GLU A 545 -16.49 29.98 21.44
CA GLU A 545 -17.42 29.74 20.32
C GLU A 545 -17.03 28.50 19.51
N ILE A 546 -15.73 28.32 19.22
CA ILE A 546 -15.25 27.13 18.51
C ILE A 546 -15.47 25.85 19.33
N ILE A 547 -15.18 25.87 20.65
CA ILE A 547 -15.43 24.72 21.52
C ILE A 547 -16.93 24.40 21.57
N ARG A 548 -17.79 25.43 21.60
CA ARG A 548 -19.25 25.27 21.61
C ARG A 548 -19.79 24.73 20.29
N ASP A 549 -19.26 25.16 19.16
CA ASP A 549 -19.61 24.63 17.84
C ASP A 549 -19.14 23.19 17.64
N ILE A 550 -17.97 22.83 18.16
CA ILE A 550 -17.44 21.46 18.09
C ILE A 550 -18.29 20.52 18.96
N ILE A 551 -18.66 20.93 20.18
CA ILE A 551 -19.52 20.13 21.07
C ILE A 551 -20.97 20.06 20.54
N GLY A 552 -21.43 21.10 19.85
CA GLY A 552 -22.78 21.14 19.27
C GLY A 552 -22.95 20.43 17.91
N SER A 553 -21.85 19.99 17.27
CA SER A 553 -21.87 19.32 15.96
C SER A 553 -21.50 17.83 15.98
N THR A 554 -21.20 17.30 17.16
CA THR A 554 -21.14 15.85 17.45
C THR A 554 -22.40 15.40 18.14
#